data_AF-A0A8C9LR31-F1
#
_entry.id   AF-A0A8C9LR31-F1
#
_cell.length_a   1.000
_cell.length_b   1.000
_cell.length_c   1.000
_cell.angle_alpha   90.00
_cell.angle_beta   90.00
_cell.angle_gamma   90.00
#
_symmetry.space_group_name_H-M   'P 1'
#
loop_
_entity.id
_entity.type
_entity.pdbx_description
1 polymer ?
#
loop_
_entity_poly.entity_id
_entity_poly.type
_entity_poly.pdbx_seq_one_letter_code
_entity_poly.pdbx_strand_id
1 'polypeptide(L)'
;ISPATSLLTVATLLLGMKNASFCILAVQHATASSMNLKDILADLMCKKQARIKTFRQQHGKMVSGQITVNMKNDVGCCSRTMV
;
A
#
# COMPACT_ATOMS: atom_id res chain seq x y z
N ILE A 1 30.33 7.49 -16.86
CA ILE A 1 29.11 8.19 -17.37
C ILE A 1 27.93 7.53 -16.69
N SER A 2 27.20 8.28 -15.85
CA SER A 2 26.08 7.73 -15.05
C SER A 2 24.94 7.28 -15.96
N PRO A 3 24.23 6.17 -15.70
CA PRO A 3 23.13 5.70 -16.55
C PRO A 3 22.04 6.77 -16.77
N ALA A 4 21.87 7.69 -15.81
CA ALA A 4 20.97 8.83 -15.92
C ALA A 4 21.38 9.82 -17.04
N THR A 5 22.69 10.03 -17.25
CA THR A 5 23.20 10.93 -18.29
C THR A 5 23.02 10.35 -19.70
N SER A 6 23.12 9.02 -19.86
CA SER A 6 22.89 8.36 -21.16
C SER A 6 21.42 8.37 -21.57
N LEU A 7 20.49 8.15 -20.63
CA LEU A 7 19.05 8.22 -20.90
C LEU A 7 18.62 9.64 -21.28
N LEU A 8 19.18 10.64 -20.59
CA LEU A 8 18.90 12.05 -20.85
C LEU A 8 19.34 12.44 -22.26
N THR A 9 20.54 12.05 -22.70
CA THR A 9 21.07 12.32 -24.05
C THR A 9 20.25 11.64 -25.15
N VAL A 10 19.85 10.38 -24.98
CA VAL A 10 19.00 9.66 -25.94
C VAL A 10 17.61 10.30 -26.02
N ALA A 11 17.04 10.69 -24.88
CA ALA A 11 15.77 11.40 -24.85
C ALA A 11 15.87 12.78 -25.52
N THR A 12 16.95 13.53 -25.33
CA THR A 12 17.14 14.83 -26.00
C THR A 12 17.30 14.67 -27.52
N LEU A 13 17.96 13.61 -27.98
CA LEU A 13 18.08 13.29 -29.40
C LEU A 13 16.72 12.94 -30.03
N LEU A 14 15.90 12.15 -29.33
CA LEU A 14 14.52 11.79 -29.73
C LEU A 14 13.56 12.99 -29.68
N LEU A 15 13.76 13.90 -28.72
CA LEU A 15 12.95 15.11 -28.50
C LEU A 15 13.31 16.27 -29.44
N GLY A 16 14.41 16.19 -30.20
CA GLY A 16 14.78 17.16 -31.25
C GLY A 16 13.73 17.34 -32.35
N MET A 17 12.68 16.52 -32.38
CA MET A 17 11.55 16.59 -33.32
C MET A 17 10.37 17.38 -32.75
N LYS A 18 10.53 18.71 -32.63
CA LYS A 18 9.49 19.78 -32.61
C LYS A 18 8.30 19.73 -31.61
N ASN A 19 8.10 18.66 -30.82
CA ASN A 19 6.96 18.50 -29.88
C ASN A 19 7.40 18.15 -28.44
N ALA A 20 8.67 18.39 -28.10
CA ALA A 20 9.27 17.96 -26.85
C ALA A 20 8.62 18.49 -25.59
N SER A 21 8.17 19.75 -25.61
CA SER A 21 7.57 20.37 -24.43
C SER A 21 6.25 19.69 -24.02
N PHE A 22 5.46 19.24 -25.00
CA PHE A 22 4.21 18.51 -24.74
C PHE A 22 4.48 17.15 -24.10
N CYS A 23 5.48 16.41 -24.59
CA CYS A 23 5.86 15.13 -24.01
C CYS A 23 6.41 15.29 -22.58
N ILE A 24 7.24 16.31 -22.32
CA ILE A 24 7.77 16.60 -20.98
C ILE A 24 6.63 16.96 -20.03
N LEU A 25 5.69 17.81 -20.45
CA LEU A 25 4.54 18.21 -19.64
C LEU A 25 3.59 17.04 -19.37
N ALA A 26 3.33 16.19 -20.36
CA ALA A 26 2.50 15.00 -20.20
C ALA A 26 3.15 13.99 -19.22
N VAL A 27 4.47 13.80 -19.30
CA VAL A 27 5.22 12.93 -18.38
C VAL A 27 5.27 13.53 -16.98
N GLN A 28 5.49 14.83 -16.84
CA GLN A 28 5.45 15.52 -15.54
C GLN A 28 4.06 15.45 -14.91
N HIS A 29 3.01 15.67 -15.69
CA HIS A 29 1.63 15.57 -15.22
C HIS A 29 1.27 14.12 -14.84
N ALA A 30 1.70 13.13 -15.63
CA ALA A 30 1.54 11.72 -15.29
C ALA A 30 2.34 11.32 -14.03
N THR A 31 3.53 11.91 -13.82
CA THR A 31 4.38 11.64 -12.65
C THR A 31 3.84 12.33 -11.39
N ALA A 32 3.33 13.56 -11.52
CA ALA A 32 2.67 14.29 -10.44
C ALA A 32 1.30 13.70 -10.08
N SER A 33 0.58 13.15 -11.07
CA SER A 33 -0.71 12.48 -10.89
C SER A 33 -0.56 10.99 -10.54
N SER A 34 0.60 10.39 -10.75
CA SER A 34 0.90 9.04 -10.30
C SER A 34 1.01 9.08 -8.79
N MET A 35 -0.12 8.87 -8.11
CA MET A 35 -0.07 8.34 -6.76
C MET A 35 0.72 7.04 -6.85
N ASN A 36 1.98 7.09 -6.42
CA ASN A 36 2.84 5.92 -6.43
C ASN A 36 2.12 4.83 -5.64
N LEU A 37 2.08 3.60 -6.15
CA LEU A 37 1.34 2.50 -5.51
C LEU A 37 1.74 2.35 -4.03
N LYS A 38 3.00 2.63 -3.69
CA LYS A 38 3.49 2.64 -2.31
C LYS A 38 2.79 3.67 -1.42
N ASP A 39 2.49 4.85 -1.96
CA ASP A 39 1.90 5.97 -1.22
C ASP A 39 0.40 5.72 -1.02
N ILE A 40 -0.28 5.13 -2.02
CA ILE A 40 -1.66 4.63 -1.89
C ILE A 40 -1.72 3.54 -0.81
N LEU A 41 -0.79 2.58 -0.86
CA LEU A 41 -0.75 1.48 0.09
C LEU A 41 -0.50 1.98 1.52
N ALA A 42 0.43 2.93 1.69
CA ALA A 42 0.72 3.54 3.00
C ALA A 42 -0.54 4.20 3.60
N ASP A 43 -1.28 4.97 2.80
CA ASP A 43 -2.55 5.59 3.24
C ASP A 43 -3.60 4.54 3.64
N LEU A 44 -3.78 3.49 2.82
CA LEU A 44 -4.72 2.42 3.11
C LEU A 44 -4.34 1.63 4.37
N MET A 45 -3.06 1.34 4.57
CA MET A 45 -2.56 0.64 5.76
C MET A 45 -2.86 1.45 7.02
N CYS A 46 -2.57 2.74 7.01
CA CYS A 46 -2.88 3.64 8.12
C CYS A 46 -4.39 3.65 8.45
N LYS A 47 -5.25 3.78 7.42
CA LYS A 47 -6.72 3.75 7.59
C LYS A 47 -7.21 2.42 8.17
N LYS A 48 -6.69 1.29 7.68
CA LYS A 48 -7.07 -0.04 8.18
C LYS A 48 -6.58 -0.27 9.60
N GLN A 49 -5.37 0.17 9.93
CA GLN A 49 -4.82 0.06 11.28
C GLN A 49 -5.61 0.90 12.29
N ALA A 50 -5.98 2.13 11.93
CA ALA A 50 -6.85 2.98 12.76
C ALA A 50 -8.21 2.30 13.01
N ARG A 51 -8.82 1.74 11.96
CA ARG A 51 -10.10 1.02 12.09
C ARG A 51 -10.00 -0.20 13.01
N ILE A 52 -8.94 -0.99 12.90
CA ILE A 52 -8.70 -2.14 13.79
C ILE A 52 -8.50 -1.68 15.23
N LYS A 53 -7.75 -0.58 15.43
CA LYS A 53 -7.54 0.00 16.77
C LYS A 53 -8.86 0.40 17.41
N THR A 54 -9.68 1.18 16.71
CA THR A 54 -11.00 1.60 17.21
C THR A 54 -11.91 0.40 17.47
N PHE A 55 -11.95 -0.57 16.55
CA PHE A 55 -12.74 -1.79 16.71
C PHE A 55 -12.33 -2.57 17.98
N ARG A 56 -11.03 -2.72 18.23
CA ARG A 56 -10.54 -3.39 19.44
C ARG A 56 -10.78 -2.58 20.71
N GLN A 57 -10.75 -1.26 20.65
CA GLN A 57 -11.10 -0.42 21.80
C GLN A 57 -12.58 -0.59 22.17
N GLN A 58 -13.47 -0.65 21.18
CA GLN A 58 -14.91 -0.77 21.38
C GLN A 58 -15.34 -2.20 21.73
N HIS A 59 -14.76 -3.21 21.08
CA HIS A 59 -15.23 -4.60 21.14
C HIS A 59 -14.17 -5.59 21.64
N GLY A 60 -13.02 -5.13 22.11
CA GLY A 60 -11.91 -6.02 22.51
C GLY A 60 -12.25 -6.98 23.66
N LYS A 61 -13.23 -6.63 24.50
CA LYS A 61 -13.74 -7.48 25.58
C LYS A 61 -15.03 -8.23 25.20
N MET A 62 -15.52 -8.07 23.98
CA MET A 62 -16.74 -8.73 23.53
C MET A 62 -16.48 -10.23 23.38
N VAL A 63 -17.24 -11.05 24.11
CA VAL A 63 -17.20 -12.50 23.99
C VAL A 63 -17.86 -12.89 22.66
N SER A 64 -17.04 -13.21 21.67
CA SER A 64 -17.51 -13.61 20.33
C SER A 64 -17.98 -15.07 20.26
N GLY A 65 -17.72 -15.86 21.31
CA GLY A 65 -18.04 -17.28 21.38
C GLY A 65 -17.45 -17.91 22.63
N GLN A 66 -17.94 -19.09 22.99
CA GLN A 66 -17.41 -19.91 24.09
C GLN A 66 -16.55 -21.03 23.51
N ILE A 67 -15.51 -21.45 24.21
CA ILE A 67 -14.71 -22.62 23.83
C ILE A 67 -15.18 -23.79 24.69
N THR A 68 -15.84 -24.77 24.10
CA THR A 68 -16.30 -25.99 24.79
C THR A 68 -15.31 -27.13 24.57
N VAL A 69 -15.33 -28.13 25.46
CA VAL A 69 -14.39 -29.27 25.45
C VAL A 69 -14.39 -30.00 24.10
N ASN A 70 -15.55 -30.12 23.44
CA ASN A 70 -15.66 -30.72 22.11
C ASN A 70 -14.84 -29.96 21.04
N MET A 71 -14.77 -28.62 21.14
CA MET A 71 -13.99 -27.79 20.21
C MET A 71 -12.48 -27.96 20.36
N LYS A 72 -12.00 -28.44 21.51
CA LYS A 72 -10.56 -28.65 21.77
C LYS A 72 -10.04 -29.93 21.12
N ASN A 73 -10.93 -30.88 20.85
CA ASN A 73 -10.61 -32.19 20.29
C ASN A 73 -10.70 -32.21 18.75
N ASP A 74 -11.47 -31.29 18.16
CA ASP A 74 -11.41 -30.96 16.73
C ASP A 74 -10.19 -30.05 16.47
N VAL A 75 -9.07 -30.66 16.08
CA VAL A 75 -7.78 -30.00 15.87
C VAL A 75 -7.89 -28.93 14.77
N GLY A 76 -8.07 -27.68 15.21
CA GLY A 76 -8.06 -26.49 14.37
C GLY A 76 -7.75 -25.22 15.16
N CYS A 77 -6.62 -25.22 15.88
CA CYS A 77 -5.95 -24.07 16.51
C CYS A 77 -6.85 -22.95 17.09
N CYS A 78 -7.16 -23.03 18.39
CA CYS A 78 -7.63 -21.88 19.17
C CYS A 78 -6.96 -21.82 20.55
N SER A 79 -5.64 -21.61 20.57
CA SER A 79 -4.93 -21.21 21.79
C SER A 79 -5.11 -19.69 21.98
N ARG A 80 -6.14 -19.29 22.72
CA ARG A 80 -6.27 -17.91 23.23
C ARG A 80 -5.78 -17.88 24.67
N THR A 81 -4.57 -17.37 24.90
CA THR A 81 -4.14 -16.96 26.24
C THR A 81 -4.96 -15.74 26.64
N MET A 82 -5.80 -15.86 27.67
CA MET A 82 -6.35 -14.70 28.37
C MET A 82 -5.23 -14.11 29.25
N VAL A 83 -4.68 -12.97 28.83
CA VAL A 83 -3.97 -12.03 29.71
C VAL A 83 -4.61 -10.66 29.52
#